data_AF-Q8GQH0-F1
#
_entry.id   AF-Q8GQH0-F1
#
_cell.length_a   1.000
_cell.length_b   1.000
_cell.length_c   1.000
_cell.angle_alpha   90.00
_cell.angle_beta   90.00
_cell.angle_gamma   90.00
#
_symmetry.space_group_name_H-M   'P 1'
#
loop_
_entity.id
_entity.type
_entity.pdbx_description
1 polymer ?
#
loop_
_entity_poly.entity_id
_entity_poly.type
_entity_poly.pdbx_seq_one_letter_code
_entity_poly.pdbx_strand_id
1 'polypeptide(L)' 'MRVAIIGMGTAGVSVLRELVKHPKFNQLDIDLYDDKVNMGQGVPFQNDSSELLINMPSKKMSLNLDDETEFWK' A
#
# COMPACT_ATOMS: atom_id res chain seq x y z
N MET A 1 -12.62 -5.05 17.96
CA MET A 1 -12.59 -6.10 16.91
C MET A 1 -11.14 -6.26 16.47
N ARG A 2 -10.66 -7.47 16.21
CA ARG A 2 -9.26 -7.69 15.84
C ARG A 2 -9.12 -7.97 14.34
N VAL A 3 -8.13 -7.36 13.71
CA VAL A 3 -7.84 -7.49 12.28
C VAL A 3 -6.37 -7.83 12.11
N ALA A 4 -6.07 -8.88 11.36
CA ALA A 4 -4.72 -9.20 10.94
C ALA A 4 -4.55 -8.80 9.47
N ILE A 5 -3.54 -7.99 9.16
CA ILE A 5 -3.15 -7.64 7.79
C ILE A 5 -1.86 -8.40 7.48
N ILE A 6 -1.91 -9.31 6.49
CA ILE A 6 -0.78 -10.13 6.07
C ILE A 6 -0.30 -9.65 4.71
N GLY A 7 0.94 -9.17 4.65
CA GLY A 7 1.56 -8.51 3.50
C GLY A 7 1.33 -6.99 3.56
N MET A 8 2.39 -6.25 3.91
CA MET A 8 2.41 -4.78 3.97
C MET A 8 3.08 -4.19 2.73
N GLY A 9 2.81 -4.75 1.55
CA GLY A 9 3.08 -4.07 0.28
C GLY A 9 2.08 -2.94 0.02
N THR A 10 2.00 -2.48 -1.22
CA THR A 10 1.08 -1.41 -1.65
C THR A 10 -0.36 -1.61 -1.16
N ALA A 11 -0.92 -2.81 -1.33
CA ALA A 11 -2.29 -3.11 -0.90
C ALA A 11 -2.46 -3.04 0.63
N GLY A 12 -1.56 -3.67 1.41
CA GLY A 12 -1.66 -3.69 2.88
C GLY A 12 -1.51 -2.31 3.50
N VAL A 13 -0.57 -1.50 2.98
CA VAL A 13 -0.40 -0.11 3.40
C VAL A 13 -1.61 0.73 3.05
N SER A 14 -2.19 0.57 1.85
CA SER A 14 -3.41 1.29 1.45
C SER A 14 -4.59 0.96 2.35
N VAL A 15 -4.78 -0.32 2.71
CA VAL A 15 -5.86 -0.71 3.64
C VAL A 15 -5.64 -0.09 5.01
N LEU A 16 -4.43 -0.18 5.58
CA LEU A 16 -4.15 0.43 6.88
C LEU A 16 -4.36 1.94 6.86
N ARG A 17 -3.84 2.61 5.81
CA ARG A 17 -4.01 4.06 5.61
C ARG A 17 -5.47 4.45 5.67
N GLU A 18 -6.36 3.67 5.06
CA GLU A 18 -7.76 4.00 5.00
C GLU A 18 -8.54 3.58 6.26
N LEU A 19 -8.10 2.52 6.94
CA LEU A 19 -8.61 2.18 8.27
C LEU A 19 -8.34 3.29 9.29
N VAL A 20 -7.15 3.94 9.25
CA VAL A 20 -6.78 5.02 10.17
C VAL A 20 -7.74 6.22 10.07
N LYS A 21 -8.33 6.48 8.89
CA LYS A 21 -9.30 7.56 8.72
C LYS A 21 -10.71 7.19 9.21
N HIS A 22 -10.98 5.92 9.51
CA HIS A 22 -12.30 5.47 9.90
C HIS A 22 -12.68 5.94 11.34
N PRO A 23 -13.90 6.46 11.60
CA PRO A 23 -14.28 7.02 12.90
C PRO A 23 -14.17 6.06 14.09
N LYS A 24 -14.21 4.74 13.83
CA LYS A 24 -14.11 3.68 14.84
C LYS A 24 -12.73 3.02 14.88
N PHE A 25 -11.70 3.64 14.29
CA PHE A 25 -10.36 3.07 14.25
C PHE A 25 -9.83 2.72 15.65
N ASN A 26 -10.11 3.56 16.64
CA ASN A 26 -9.75 3.34 18.04
C ASN A 26 -10.40 2.11 18.70
N GLN A 27 -11.37 1.45 18.05
CA GLN A 27 -12.00 0.21 18.50
C GLN A 27 -11.42 -1.04 17.83
N LEU A 28 -10.45 -0.83 16.93
CA LEU A 28 -9.75 -1.88 16.21
C LEU A 28 -8.43 -2.19 16.91
N ASP A 29 -8.14 -3.48 17.03
CA ASP A 29 -6.82 -3.99 17.37
C ASP A 29 -6.25 -4.59 16.08
N ILE A 30 -5.16 -4.02 15.57
CA ILE A 30 -4.63 -4.34 14.24
C ILE A 30 -3.22 -4.88 14.38
N ASP A 31 -3.06 -6.14 13.96
CA ASP A 31 -1.76 -6.76 13.82
C ASP A 31 -1.31 -6.68 12.35
N LEU A 32 -0.06 -6.27 12.14
CA LEU A 32 0.54 -6.15 10.82
C LEU A 32 1.65 -7.20 10.69
N TYR A 33 1.61 -7.96 9.59
CA TYR A 33 2.61 -8.97 9.29
C TYR A 33 3.18 -8.72 7.90
N ASP A 34 4.51 -8.70 7.80
CA ASP A 34 5.22 -8.68 6.52
C ASP A 34 6.59 -9.33 6.66
N ASP A 35 7.29 -9.45 5.54
CA ASP A 35 8.71 -9.75 5.52
C ASP A 35 9.53 -8.65 6.21
N LYS A 36 10.60 -9.06 6.91
CA LYS A 36 11.45 -8.14 7.69
C LYS A 36 12.21 -7.14 6.84
N VAL A 37 12.47 -7.47 5.57
CA VAL A 37 13.29 -6.65 4.67
C VAL A 37 12.43 -5.66 3.90
N ASN A 38 11.21 -6.05 3.51
CA ASN A 38 10.37 -5.28 2.59
C ASN A 38 9.10 -4.69 3.21
N MET A 39 9.00 -4.65 4.55
CA MET A 39 7.81 -4.12 5.24
C MET A 39 7.45 -2.71 4.75
N GLY A 40 6.22 -2.53 4.29
CA GLY A 40 5.71 -1.23 3.82
C GLY A 40 5.97 -0.96 2.34
N GLN A 41 7.02 -1.55 1.76
CA GLN A 41 7.34 -1.41 0.33
C GLN A 41 6.73 -2.55 -0.48
N GLY A 42 6.66 -3.75 0.12
CA GLY A 42 6.34 -4.98 -0.58
C GLY A 42 7.52 -5.50 -1.39
N VAL A 43 7.48 -6.78 -1.76
CA VAL A 43 8.48 -7.36 -2.65
C VAL A 43 8.09 -7.03 -4.09
N PRO A 44 8.97 -6.44 -4.91
CA PRO A 44 8.69 -6.29 -6.33
C PRO A 44 8.51 -7.68 -6.94
N PHE A 45 7.61 -7.81 -7.91
CA PHE A 45 7.32 -9.11 -8.55
C PHE A 45 8.58 -9.76 -9.16
N GLN A 46 9.57 -8.94 -9.50
CA GLN A 46 10.84 -9.31 -10.10
C GLN A 46 11.92 -8.28 -9.72
N ASN A 47 13.20 -8.65 -9.84
CA ASN A 47 14.29 -7.70 -9.65
C ASN A 47 14.17 -6.53 -10.63
N ASP A 48 14.54 -5.35 -10.15
CA ASP A 48 14.46 -4.13 -10.94
C ASP A 48 15.36 -4.21 -12.19
N SER A 49 14.92 -3.59 -13.27
CA SER A 49 15.61 -3.60 -14.56
C SER A 49 15.15 -2.40 -15.38
N SER A 50 16.07 -1.82 -16.14
CA SER A 50 15.78 -0.70 -17.06
C SER A 50 14.78 -1.04 -18.16
N GLU A 51 14.54 -2.33 -18.37
CA GLU A 51 13.65 -2.87 -19.39
C GLU A 51 12.23 -3.11 -18.85
N LEU A 52 12.01 -3.01 -17.53
CA LEU A 52 10.72 -3.26 -16.91
C LEU A 52 9.83 -2.02 -16.97
N LEU A 53 8.85 -2.07 -17.87
CA LEU A 53 7.84 -1.02 -18.01
C LEU A 53 6.55 -1.41 -17.30
N ILE A 54 6.04 -0.51 -16.46
CA ILE A 54 4.73 -0.66 -15.83
C ILE A 54 3.65 -0.44 -16.90
N ASN A 55 2.75 -1.41 -17.06
CA ASN A 55 1.66 -1.34 -18.03
C ASN A 55 0.45 -0.54 -17.51
N MET A 56 0.71 0.55 -16.79
CA MET A 56 -0.30 1.45 -16.25
C MET A 56 0.19 2.90 -16.44
N PRO A 57 -0.65 3.80 -17.00
CA PRO A 57 -0.29 5.21 -17.08
C PRO A 57 -0.07 5.81 -15.69
N SER A 58 0.98 6.61 -15.51
CA SER A 58 1.32 7.23 -14.21
C SER A 58 0.20 8.06 -13.60
N LYS A 59 -0.65 8.68 -14.42
CA LYS A 59 -1.89 9.37 -13.99
C LYS A 59 -2.88 8.46 -13.24
N LYS A 60 -2.78 7.14 -13.36
CA LYS A 60 -3.63 6.15 -12.69
C LYS A 60 -2.90 5.37 -11.59
N MET A 61 -1.67 5.74 -11.28
CA MET A 61 -0.84 5.00 -10.32
C MET A 61 -0.94 5.54 -8.89
N SER A 62 -1.58 6.69 -8.68
CA SER A 62 -1.73 7.26 -7.33
C SER A 62 -2.54 6.34 -6.42
N LEU A 63 -2.00 6.08 -5.24
CA LEU A 63 -2.70 5.40 -4.15
C LEU A 63 -3.38 6.40 -3.20
N ASN A 64 -3.29 7.70 -3.52
CA ASN A 64 -3.91 8.77 -2.79
C ASN A 64 -5.29 9.10 -3.37
N LEU A 65 -6.34 8.67 -2.66
CA LEU A 65 -7.72 8.99 -3.04
C LEU A 65 -8.01 10.49 -3.05
N ASP A 66 -7.21 11.29 -2.34
CA ASP A 66 -7.33 12.75 -2.28
C ASP A 66 -6.50 13.47 -3.39
N ASP A 67 -5.58 12.77 -4.06
CA ASP A 67 -4.81 13.28 -5.21
C ASP A 67 -4.48 12.16 -6.20
N GLU A 68 -5.38 11.90 -7.15
CA GLU A 68 -5.20 10.87 -8.18
C GLU A 68 -4.00 11.14 -9.12
N THR A 69 -3.44 12.36 -9.11
CA THR A 69 -2.37 12.79 -10.02
C THR A 69 -1.00 12.95 -9.35
N GLU A 70 -0.86 12.47 -8.11
CA GLU A 70 0.35 12.59 -7.28
C GLU A 70 1.65 12.23 -8.03
N PHE A 71 1.61 11.21 -8.88
CA PHE A 71 2.77 10.71 -9.64
C PHE A 71 2.88 11.22 -11.09
N TRP A 72 2.08 12.21 -11.48
CA TRP A 72 2.07 12.78 -12.84
C TRP A 72 2.58 14.23 -12.91
N LYS A 73 2.53 14.97 -11.79
CA LYS A 73 2.91 16.39 -11.72
C LYS A 73 4.40 16.62 -11.90
#